data_AF-A0A4R2AW78-F1
#
_entry.id   AF-A0A4R2AW78-F1
#
_cell.length_a   1.000
_cell.length_b   1.000
_cell.length_c   1.000
_cell.angle_alpha   90.00
_cell.angle_beta   90.00
_cell.angle_gamma   90.00
#
_symmetry.space_group_name_H-M   'P 1'
#
loop_
_entity.id
_entity.type
_entity.pdbx_description
1 polymer ?
#
loop_
_entity_poly.entity_id
_entity_poly.type
_entity_poly.pdbx_seq_one_letter_code
_entity_poly.pdbx_strand_id
1 'polypeptide(L)' 'MKNKTIKGLLAFLLTLLVSVFAPLYQVEAAAKTGVVDITSGVLNVRSGPGTNYKKIGSLKKNSKVTVYSIKSGWAQN' A
#
# COMPACT_ATOMS: atom_id res chain seq x y z
N MET A 1 -13.26 35.44 35.66
CA MET A 1 -14.05 34.26 35.19
C MET A 1 -14.12 34.12 33.67
N LYS A 2 -14.00 35.21 32.87
CA LYS A 2 -14.21 35.21 31.41
C LYS A 2 -13.14 34.47 30.57
N ASN A 3 -11.87 34.42 31.00
CA ASN A 3 -10.78 33.76 30.25
C ASN A 3 -10.68 32.24 30.47
N LYS A 4 -11.13 31.74 31.63
CA LYS A 4 -11.13 30.31 31.95
C LYS A 4 -12.21 29.56 31.17
N THR A 5 -13.39 30.17 30.99
CA THR A 5 -14.47 29.62 30.17
C THR A 5 -14.16 29.69 28.67
N ILE A 6 -13.52 30.76 28.19
CA ILE A 6 -13.08 30.86 26.78
C ILE A 6 -11.98 29.83 26.47
N LYS A 7 -11.01 29.62 27.36
CA LYS A 7 -9.98 28.58 27.18
C LYS A 7 -10.57 27.17 27.19
N GLY A 8 -11.58 26.92 28.03
CA GLY A 8 -12.33 25.66 28.04
C GLY A 8 -13.13 25.45 26.75
N LEU A 9 -13.80 26.50 26.25
CA LEU A 9 -14.53 26.46 24.97
C LEU A 9 -13.59 26.24 23.79
N LEU A 10 -12.43 26.90 23.78
CA LEU A 10 -11.43 26.78 22.71
C LEU A 10 -10.76 25.40 22.71
N ALA A 11 -10.49 24.84 23.90
CA ALA A 11 -10.03 23.46 24.05
C ALA A 11 -11.09 22.45 23.59
N PHE A 12 -12.36 22.67 23.95
CA PHE A 12 -13.47 21.82 23.51
C PHE A 12 -13.67 21.87 22.00
N LEU A 13 -13.60 23.06 21.39
CA LEU A 13 -13.69 23.24 19.94
C LEU A 13 -12.52 22.57 19.21
N LEU A 14 -11.31 22.65 19.76
CA LEU A 14 -10.12 21.98 19.21
C LEU A 14 -10.25 20.46 19.27
N THR A 15 -10.76 19.90 20.38
CA THR A 15 -11.00 18.45 20.50
C THR A 15 -12.11 17.97 19.57
N LEU A 16 -13.15 18.80 19.35
CA LEU A 16 -14.24 18.50 18.41
C LEU A 16 -13.73 18.47 16.97
N LEU A 17 -12.84 19.40 16.62
CA LEU A 17 -12.21 19.47 15.30
C LEU A 17 -11.39 18.21 14.99
N VAL A 18 -10.64 17.68 15.97
CA VAL A 18 -9.82 16.47 15.81
C VAL A 18 -10.68 15.21 15.66
N SER A 19 -11.80 15.11 16.40
CA SER A 19 -12.68 13.94 16.37
C SER A 19 -13.40 13.72 15.02
N VAL A 20 -13.69 14.79 14.29
CA VAL A 20 -14.31 14.72 12.95
C VAL A 20 -13.27 14.43 11.87
N PHE A 21 -12.00 14.83 12.08
CA PHE A 21 -10.94 14.69 11.10
C PHE A 21 -10.23 13.31 11.15
N ALA A 22 -10.19 12.65 12.32
CA ALA A 22 -9.54 11.35 12.51
C ALA A 22 -10.08 10.20 11.63
N PRO A 23 -11.40 9.99 11.46
CA PRO A 23 -11.91 8.84 10.70
C PRO A 23 -11.75 8.97 9.16
N LEU A 24 -11.27 10.11 8.64
CA LEU A 24 -11.06 10.32 7.20
C LEU A 24 -9.63 10.01 6.73
N TYR A 25 -8.78 9.46 7.60
CA TYR A 25 -7.42 9.04 7.23
C TYR A 25 -7.44 7.62 6.65
N GLN A 26 -8.19 7.41 5.56
CA GLN A 26 -7.99 6.22 4.73
C GLN A 26 -6.72 6.43 3.90
N VAL A 27 -5.58 5.98 4.42
CA VAL A 27 -4.38 5.79 3.60
C VAL A 27 -4.59 4.50 2.80
N GLU A 28 -5.40 4.60 1.75
CA GLU A 28 -5.59 3.47 0.83
C GLU A 28 -4.33 3.35 -0.03
N ALA A 29 -3.47 2.39 0.34
CA ALA A 29 -2.30 2.08 -0.45
C ALA A 29 -2.78 1.56 -1.82
N ALA A 30 -2.68 2.40 -2.84
CA ALA A 30 -3.08 2.05 -4.20
C ALA A 30 -2.30 0.81 -4.65
N ALA A 31 -3.02 -0.30 -4.83
CA ALA A 31 -2.46 -1.54 -5.34
C ALA A 31 -1.98 -1.31 -6.78
N LYS A 32 -0.67 -1.46 -7.00
CA LYS A 32 -0.09 -1.33 -8.34
C LYS A 32 -0.33 -2.62 -9.10
N THR A 33 -1.10 -2.57 -10.18
CA THR A 33 -1.26 -3.74 -11.06
C THR A 33 -0.25 -3.68 -12.21
N GLY A 34 0.34 -4.83 -12.53
CA GLY A 34 1.22 -5.01 -13.69
C GLY A 34 0.68 -6.08 -14.63
N VAL A 35 1.15 -6.02 -15.88
CA VAL A 35 0.91 -7.07 -16.88
C VAL A 35 2.25 -7.71 -17.22
N VAL A 36 2.27 -9.04 -17.27
CA VAL A 36 3.47 -9.78 -17.68
C VAL A 36 3.69 -9.61 -19.18
N ASP A 37 4.68 -8.79 -19.54
CA ASP A 37 5.14 -8.62 -20.92
C ASP A 37 6.46 -9.37 -21.14
N ILE A 38 6.37 -10.49 -21.87
CA ILE A 38 7.51 -11.33 -22.25
C ILE A 38 7.40 -11.67 -23.73
N THR A 39 8.54 -11.75 -24.42
CA THR A 39 8.58 -12.06 -25.86
C THR A 39 8.08 -13.48 -26.15
N SER A 40 8.54 -14.46 -25.38
CA SER A 40 8.14 -15.88 -25.49
C SER A 40 8.41 -16.61 -24.16
N GLY A 41 7.76 -17.77 -23.97
CA GLY A 41 7.95 -18.62 -22.79
C GLY A 41 7.07 -18.28 -21.59
N VAL A 42 7.61 -18.47 -20.38
CA VAL A 42 6.93 -18.22 -19.10
C VAL A 42 7.86 -17.47 -18.14
N LEU A 43 7.28 -16.57 -17.34
CA LEU A 43 7.99 -15.91 -16.24
C LEU A 43 7.92 -16.79 -14.99
N ASN A 44 9.05 -17.12 -14.38
CA ASN A 44 9.08 -17.95 -13.18
C ASN A 44 8.85 -17.12 -11.91
N VAL A 45 7.88 -17.53 -11.09
CA VAL A 45 7.63 -16.94 -9.76
C VAL A 45 8.46 -17.72 -8.73
N ARG A 46 9.19 -17.00 -7.90
CA ARG A 46 10.12 -17.56 -6.91
C ARG A 46 9.77 -17.09 -5.51
N SER A 47 10.16 -17.88 -4.51
CA SER A 47 9.87 -17.60 -3.10
C SER A 47 10.63 -16.39 -2.51
N GLY A 48 11.53 -15.77 -3.28
CA GLY A 48 12.29 -14.61 -2.83
C GLY A 48 13.00 -13.89 -4.00
N PRO A 49 13.61 -12.73 -3.71
CA PRO A 49 14.23 -11.88 -4.72
C PRO A 49 15.57 -12.47 -5.19
N GLY A 50 15.53 -13.26 -6.26
CA GLY A 50 16.72 -13.82 -6.88
C GLY A 50 16.51 -15.19 -7.51
N THR A 51 17.47 -15.64 -8.31
CA THR A 51 17.41 -16.92 -9.04
C THR A 51 17.73 -18.14 -8.18
N ASN A 52 18.37 -17.94 -7.02
CA ASN A 52 18.70 -19.01 -6.07
C ASN A 52 17.50 -19.46 -5.23
N TYR A 53 16.41 -18.68 -5.22
CA TYR A 53 15.18 -19.05 -4.52
C TYR A 53 14.39 -20.10 -5.29
N LYS A 54 13.69 -20.98 -4.57
CA LYS A 54 12.85 -22.04 -5.13
C LYS A 54 11.78 -21.44 -6.06
N LYS A 55 11.57 -22.07 -7.21
CA LYS A 55 10.42 -21.79 -8.09
C LYS A 55 9.14 -22.27 -7.41
N ILE A 56 8.19 -21.37 -7.22
CA ILE A 56 6.89 -21.64 -6.60
C ILE A 56 5.74 -21.54 -7.61
N GLY A 57 6.01 -21.01 -8.81
CA GLY A 57 5.00 -20.90 -9.85
C GLY A 57 5.53 -20.36 -11.16
N SER A 58 4.62 -20.04 -12.07
CA SER A 58 4.93 -19.38 -13.33
C SER A 58 3.75 -18.56 -13.83
N LEU A 59 4.05 -17.46 -14.51
CA LEU A 59 3.09 -16.58 -15.15
C LEU A 59 3.27 -16.63 -16.66
N LYS A 60 2.15 -16.58 -17.39
CA LYS A 60 2.13 -16.52 -18.85
C LYS A 60 2.10 -15.05 -19.32
N LYS A 61 2.45 -14.81 -20.58
CA LYS A 61 2.25 -13.51 -21.23
C LYS A 61 0.82 -13.00 -21.01
N ASN A 62 0.67 -11.70 -20.77
CA ASN A 62 -0.59 -11.00 -20.50
C ASN A 62 -1.27 -11.37 -19.18
N SER A 63 -0.62 -12.16 -18.30
CA SER A 63 -1.14 -12.37 -16.94
C SER A 63 -1.14 -11.05 -16.18
N LYS A 64 -2.27 -10.72 -15.55
CA LYS A 64 -2.38 -9.58 -14.64
C LYS A 64 -1.91 -10.00 -13.25
N VAL A 65 -1.07 -9.18 -12.63
CA VAL A 65 -0.59 -9.38 -11.27
C VAL A 65 -0.70 -8.11 -10.47
N THR A 66 -1.05 -8.23 -9.20
CA THR A 66 -0.92 -7.15 -8.24
C THR A 66 0.51 -7.12 -7.73
N VAL A 67 1.14 -5.95 -7.67
CA VAL A 67 2.49 -5.75 -7.19
C VAL A 67 2.41 -5.06 -5.84
N TYR A 68 2.76 -5.79 -4.78
CA TYR A 68 2.75 -5.28 -3.41
C TYR A 68 4.03 -4.50 -3.09
N SER A 69 5.16 -4.94 -3.62
CA SER A 69 6.44 -4.27 -3.40
C SER A 69 7.45 -4.61 -4.51
N ILE A 70 8.46 -3.75 -4.67
CA ILE A 70 9.64 -4.03 -5.49
C ILE A 70 10.86 -4.07 -4.57
N LYS A 71 11.62 -5.16 -4.63
CA LYS A 71 12.87 -5.31 -3.87
C LYS A 71 13.98 -5.83 -4.78
N SER A 72 15.08 -5.08 -4.87
CA SER A 72 16.25 -5.47 -5.68
C SER A 72 15.91 -5.83 -7.14
N GLY A 73 14.95 -5.11 -7.74
CA GLY A 73 14.47 -5.35 -9.11
C GLY A 73 13.45 -6.49 -9.25
N TRP A 74 13.06 -7.16 -8.16
CA TRP A 74 12.03 -8.20 -8.17
C TRP A 74 10.70 -7.67 -7.66
N ALA A 75 9.62 -7.97 -8.39
CA ALA A 75 8.26 -7.67 -7.97
C ALA A 75 7.71 -8.78 -7.08
N GLN A 76 7.14 -8.39 -5.94
CA GLN A 76 6.38 -9.28 -5.06
C GLN A 76 4.90 -9.20 -5.43
N ASN A 77 4.32 -10.36 -5.72
CA ASN A 77 2.93 -10.53 -6.14
C ASN A 77 2.09 -11.32 -5.14
#